data_AF-A0A0N4XJT0-F1
#
_entry.id   AF-A0A0N4XJT0-F1
#
_cell.length_a   1.000
_cell.length_b   1.000
_cell.length_c   1.000
_cell.angle_alpha   90.00
_cell.angle_beta   90.00
_cell.angle_gamma   90.00
#
_symmetry.space_group_name_H-M   'P 1'
#
loop_
_entity.id
_entity.type
_entity.pdbx_description
1 polymer ?
#
loop_
_entity_poly.entity_id
_entity_poly.type
_entity_poly.pdbx_seq_one_letter_code
_entity_poly.pdbx_strand_id
1 'polypeptide(L)'
;FRCFRKISARELDKEGREVASNRGYKYFGAAKDLPGVRELFEESKELEQMRKTRAELMKNVDADYYGYLDDDDGLLIPLEKEEEKRSIEQAEKDSDGEDIDTKESIVVGEDGKQMTIKHVLVPSQSDIEEMIIERKKKELMEKYLQ
;
A
#
# COMPACT_ATOMS: atom_id res chain seq x y z
N PHE A 1 -17.99 4.42 -13.22
CA PHE A 1 -18.19 3.80 -11.90
C PHE A 1 -19.35 4.48 -11.18
N ARG A 2 -20.53 3.84 -11.08
CA ARG A 2 -21.66 4.37 -10.31
C ARG A 2 -21.56 3.85 -8.88
N CYS A 3 -21.10 4.69 -7.96
CA CYS A 3 -21.05 4.35 -6.55
C CYS A 3 -22.45 4.56 -5.94
N PHE A 4 -23.19 3.48 -5.66
CA PHE A 4 -24.41 3.57 -4.88
C PHE A 4 -24.05 3.68 -3.40
N ARG A 5 -24.15 4.89 -2.84
CA ARG A 5 -24.13 5.10 -1.40
C ARG A 5 -25.53 4.75 -0.87
N LYS A 6 -25.67 3.63 -0.15
CA LYS A 6 -26.89 3.32 0.59
C LYS A 6 -27.05 4.38 1.68
N ILE A 7 -27.90 5.37 1.44
CA ILE A 7 -28.33 6.33 2.46
C ILE A 7 -29.42 5.61 3.27
N SER A 8 -29.13 5.27 4.52
CA SER A 8 -30.17 4.75 5.44
C SER A 8 -31.21 5.84 5.71
N ALA A 9 -32.46 5.44 5.96
CA ALA A 9 -33.55 6.38 6.25
C ALA A 9 -33.20 7.25 7.46
N ARG A 10 -33.25 8.58 7.29
CA ARG A 10 -33.09 9.55 8.37
C ARG A 10 -34.39 9.61 9.15
N GLU A 11 -34.34 9.38 10.44
CA GLU A 11 -35.50 9.56 11.31
C GLU A 11 -35.72 11.06 11.52
N LEU A 12 -36.93 11.52 11.19
CA LEU A 12 -37.36 12.91 11.35
C LEU A 12 -38.32 12.99 12.54
N ASP A 13 -38.17 14.02 13.35
CA ASP A 13 -39.09 14.29 14.46
C ASP A 13 -40.46 14.77 13.94
N LYS A 14 -41.45 14.89 14.84
CA LYS A 14 -42.77 15.48 14.52
C LYS A 14 -42.67 16.91 13.97
N GLU A 15 -41.56 17.58 14.22
CA GLU A 15 -41.23 18.92 13.73
C GLU A 15 -40.36 18.91 12.46
N GLY A 16 -40.11 17.73 11.87
CA GLY A 16 -39.35 17.57 10.64
C GLY A 16 -37.85 17.81 10.75
N ARG A 17 -37.29 17.91 11.97
CA ARG A 17 -35.85 18.07 12.20
C ARG A 17 -35.13 16.73 12.16
N GLU A 18 -33.96 16.72 11.52
CA GLU A 18 -33.08 15.56 11.45
C GLU A 18 -32.45 15.26 12.80
N VAL A 19 -32.35 13.97 13.08
CA VAL A 19 -32.06 13.49 14.41
C VAL A 19 -30.63 13.00 14.44
N ALA A 20 -29.88 13.51 15.42
CA ALA A 20 -28.53 13.05 15.68
C ALA A 20 -28.56 11.55 16.05
N SER A 21 -28.18 10.72 15.08
CA SER A 21 -28.18 9.26 15.22
C SER A 21 -26.98 8.81 16.04
N ASN A 22 -27.21 8.54 17.33
CA ASN A 22 -26.36 7.70 18.16
C ASN A 22 -27.28 6.62 18.76
N ARG A 23 -26.86 5.35 18.69
CA ARG A 23 -27.62 4.14 19.06
C ARG A 23 -28.00 4.12 20.55
N GLY A 24 -28.98 4.92 20.96
CA GLY A 24 -29.49 5.06 22.32
C GLY A 24 -30.89 5.67 22.36
N TYR A 25 -31.50 5.74 23.55
CA TYR A 25 -32.81 6.35 23.76
C TYR A 25 -32.79 7.83 23.39
N LYS A 26 -33.87 8.29 22.74
CA LYS A 26 -33.98 9.63 22.18
C LYS A 26 -35.09 10.41 22.87
N TYR A 27 -34.76 11.62 23.31
CA TYR A 27 -35.65 12.49 24.07
C TYR A 27 -36.27 13.54 23.15
N PHE A 28 -37.61 13.63 23.13
CA PHE A 28 -38.37 14.54 22.27
C PHE A 28 -39.31 15.42 23.10
N GLY A 29 -39.59 16.63 22.62
CA GLY A 29 -40.52 17.56 23.27
C GLY A 29 -40.20 17.78 24.75
N ALA A 30 -41.23 17.75 25.60
CA ALA A 30 -41.09 17.97 27.04
C ALA A 30 -40.16 16.96 27.75
N ALA A 31 -39.91 15.78 27.16
CA ALA A 31 -38.98 14.81 27.74
C ALA A 31 -37.53 15.29 27.71
N LYS A 32 -37.19 16.24 26.83
CA LYS A 32 -35.88 16.88 26.80
C LYS A 32 -35.69 17.87 27.94
N ASP A 33 -36.78 18.47 28.42
CA ASP A 33 -36.75 19.50 29.47
C ASP A 33 -36.80 18.91 30.88
N LEU A 34 -36.82 17.58 31.00
CA LEU A 34 -36.76 16.89 32.28
C LEU A 34 -35.41 17.16 32.97
N PRO A 35 -35.42 17.36 34.31
CA PRO A 35 -34.19 17.47 35.08
C PRO A 35 -33.33 16.20 34.88
N GLY A 36 -32.02 16.37 34.71
CA GLY A 36 -31.09 15.31 34.31
C GLY A 36 -30.96 15.09 32.80
N VAL A 37 -32.07 15.00 32.04
CA VAL A 37 -31.98 14.88 30.56
C VAL A 37 -31.50 16.20 29.95
N ARG A 38 -32.05 17.32 30.44
CA ARG A 38 -31.68 18.67 29.98
C ARG A 38 -30.19 18.95 30.19
N GLU A 39 -29.65 18.54 31.34
CA GLU A 39 -28.25 18.74 31.72
C GLU A 39 -27.31 18.01 30.74
N LEU A 40 -27.63 16.78 30.33
CA LEU A 40 -26.86 16.04 29.31
C LEU A 40 -26.81 16.76 27.94
N PHE A 41 -27.88 17.47 27.58
CA PHE A 41 -27.93 18.26 26.34
C PHE A 41 -27.25 19.61 26.46
N GLU A 42 -27.12 20.18 27.66
CA GLU A 42 -26.38 21.41 27.92
C GLU A 42 -24.87 21.11 27.97
N GLU A 43 -24.45 20.07 28.68
CA GLU A 43 -23.05 19.59 28.72
C GLU A 43 -22.52 19.23 27.33
N SER A 44 -23.31 18.53 26.51
CA SER A 44 -22.89 18.18 25.13
C SER A 44 -22.72 19.41 24.21
N LYS A 45 -23.49 20.49 24.43
CA LYS A 45 -23.32 21.75 23.68
C LYS A 45 -22.03 22.47 24.09
N GLU A 46 -21.71 22.48 25.38
CA GLU A 46 -20.44 23.04 25.87
C GLU A 46 -19.25 22.28 25.26
N LEU A 47 -19.34 20.95 25.19
CA LEU A 47 -18.33 20.11 24.54
C LEU A 47 -18.23 20.35 23.03
N GLU A 48 -19.34 20.60 22.32
CA GLU A 48 -19.32 20.97 20.90
C GLU A 48 -18.62 22.30 20.67
N GLN A 49 -18.81 23.29 21.55
CA GLN A 49 -18.12 24.58 21.47
C GLN A 49 -16.61 24.46 21.73
N MET A 50 -16.18 23.47 22.52
CA MET A 50 -14.76 23.20 22.79
C MET A 50 -14.06 22.40 21.67
N ARG A 51 -14.80 21.71 20.81
CA ARG A 51 -14.20 20.95 19.71
C ARG A 51 -13.74 21.90 18.61
N LYS A 52 -12.45 21.82 18.28
CA LYS A 52 -11.90 22.53 17.13
C LYS A 52 -12.69 22.15 15.88
N THR A 53 -13.12 23.16 15.14
CA THR A 53 -13.78 22.90 13.86
C THR A 53 -12.78 22.32 12.86
N ARG A 54 -13.26 21.58 11.85
CA ARG A 54 -12.39 21.10 10.77
C ARG A 54 -11.60 22.24 10.12
N ALA A 55 -12.21 23.43 9.99
CA ALA A 55 -11.54 24.60 9.45
C ALA A 55 -10.37 25.06 10.33
N GLU A 56 -10.53 25.07 11.65
CA GLU A 56 -9.45 25.41 12.59
C GLU A 56 -8.33 24.39 12.59
N LEU A 57 -8.65 23.10 12.45
CA LEU A 57 -7.64 22.06 12.33
C LEU A 57 -6.83 22.22 11.03
N MET A 58 -7.51 22.50 9.92
CA MET A 58 -6.89 22.67 8.60
C MET A 58 -6.06 23.95 8.47
N LYS A 59 -6.26 24.94 9.34
CA LYS A 59 -5.41 26.15 9.36
C LYS A 59 -3.97 25.88 9.78
N ASN A 60 -3.72 24.80 10.51
CA ASN A 60 -2.40 24.42 10.99
C ASN A 60 -1.76 23.32 10.12
N VAL A 61 -2.40 22.98 9.00
CA VAL A 61 -1.88 21.99 8.04
C VAL A 61 -1.16 22.77 6.95
N ASP A 62 0.15 22.89 7.11
CA ASP A 62 1.02 23.66 6.21
C ASP A 62 1.63 22.78 5.11
N ALA A 63 2.41 23.39 4.21
CA ALA A 63 3.09 22.68 3.12
C ALA A 63 4.02 21.55 3.65
N ASP A 64 4.62 21.77 4.82
CA ASP A 64 5.46 20.82 5.55
C ASP A 64 4.69 19.52 5.88
N TYR A 65 3.40 19.61 6.21
CA TYR A 65 2.57 18.43 6.46
C TYR A 65 2.42 17.54 5.21
N TYR A 66 2.47 18.16 4.04
CA TYR A 66 2.40 17.47 2.76
C TYR A 66 3.78 17.12 2.19
N GLY A 67 4.87 17.40 2.92
CA GLY A 67 6.23 17.05 2.53
C GLY A 67 6.78 17.85 1.35
N TYR A 68 6.19 18.99 0.99
CA TYR A 68 6.64 19.79 -0.16
C TYR A 68 8.04 20.39 0.01
N LEU A 69 8.56 20.46 1.23
CA LEU A 69 9.89 21.00 1.55
C LEU A 69 10.94 19.92 1.89
N ASP A 70 10.54 18.65 1.95
CA ASP A 70 11.44 17.55 2.34
C ASP A 70 12.53 17.32 1.27
N ASP A 71 12.28 17.71 0.02
CA ASP A 71 13.24 17.60 -1.08
C ASP A 71 14.30 18.74 -1.08
N ASP A 72 14.03 19.85 -0.39
CA ASP A 72 14.85 21.08 -0.45
C ASP A 72 16.01 21.10 0.58
N ASP A 73 16.00 20.23 1.58
CA ASP A 73 17.04 20.16 2.62
C ASP A 73 18.36 19.52 2.14
N GLY A 74 18.32 18.86 0.98
CA GLY A 74 19.44 18.15 0.38
C GLY A 74 19.89 16.89 1.13
N LEU A 75 19.15 16.43 2.14
CA LEU A 75 19.42 15.21 2.89
C LEU A 75 18.94 13.95 2.16
N LEU A 76 17.90 14.06 1.33
CA LEU A 76 17.32 12.92 0.62
C LEU A 76 18.31 12.27 -0.36
N ILE A 77 18.96 13.09 -1.21
CA ILE A 77 19.90 12.64 -2.24
C ILE A 77 21.08 11.79 -1.70
N PRO A 78 21.82 12.21 -0.65
CA PRO A 78 22.90 11.39 -0.12
C PRO A 78 22.40 10.08 0.50
N LEU A 79 21.25 10.09 1.18
CA LEU A 79 20.64 8.87 1.75
C LEU A 79 20.22 7.90 0.66
N GLU A 80 19.56 8.38 -0.40
CA GLU A 80 19.18 7.56 -1.56
C GLU A 80 20.41 6.92 -2.21
N LYS A 81 21.50 7.68 -2.38
CA LYS A 81 22.74 7.18 -2.96
C LYS A 81 23.41 6.11 -2.10
N GLU A 82 23.33 6.21 -0.78
CA GLU A 82 23.84 5.19 0.13
C GLU A 82 23.02 3.90 0.05
N GLU A 83 21.70 4.02 0.02
CA GLU A 83 20.79 2.87 -0.10
C GLU A 83 20.87 2.21 -1.49
N GLU A 84 21.03 2.98 -2.56
CA GLU A 84 21.26 2.46 -3.91
C GLU A 84 22.50 1.55 -3.94
N LYS A 85 23.62 2.01 -3.36
CA LYS A 85 24.83 1.19 -3.25
C LYS A 85 24.60 -0.09 -2.47
N ARG A 86 23.91 -0.03 -1.33
CA ARG A 86 23.58 -1.21 -0.52
C ARG A 86 22.70 -2.19 -1.30
N SER A 87 21.72 -1.70 -2.05
CA SER A 87 20.86 -2.54 -2.87
C SER A 87 21.62 -3.21 -4.01
N ILE A 88 22.58 -2.52 -4.63
CA ILE A 88 23.46 -3.10 -5.66
C ILE A 88 24.34 -4.18 -5.04
N GLU A 89 25.02 -3.89 -3.93
CA GLU A 89 25.88 -4.85 -3.22
C GLU A 89 25.10 -6.09 -2.76
N GLN A 90 23.85 -5.92 -2.32
CA GLN A 90 22.99 -7.03 -1.94
C GLN A 90 22.59 -7.87 -3.16
N ALA A 91 22.19 -7.23 -4.26
CA ALA A 91 21.84 -7.92 -5.50
C ALA A 91 23.03 -8.68 -6.10
N GLU A 92 24.25 -8.14 -6.00
CA GLU A 92 25.48 -8.81 -6.41
C GLU A 92 25.72 -10.07 -5.58
N LYS A 93 25.66 -9.97 -4.24
CA LYS A 93 25.80 -11.13 -3.34
C LYS A 93 24.77 -12.23 -3.60
N ASP A 94 23.53 -11.84 -3.86
CA ASP A 94 22.45 -12.78 -4.18
C ASP A 94 22.66 -13.43 -5.56
N SER A 95 23.34 -12.74 -6.48
CA SER A 95 23.68 -13.26 -7.81
C SER A 95 24.92 -14.17 -7.84
N ASP A 96 25.89 -13.96 -6.94
CA ASP A 96 27.12 -14.76 -6.85
C ASP A 96 26.87 -16.19 -6.28
N GLY A 97 25.66 -16.49 -5.82
CA GLY A 97 25.27 -17.80 -5.27
C GLY A 97 25.05 -18.89 -6.31
N GLU A 98 24.96 -18.55 -7.60
CA GLU A 98 24.79 -19.52 -8.69
C GLU A 98 25.81 -19.21 -9.81
N ASP A 99 26.83 -20.06 -9.97
CA ASP A 99 27.77 -20.04 -11.10
C ASP A 99 27.02 -20.38 -12.41
N ILE A 100 26.19 -19.46 -12.89
CA ILE A 100 25.47 -19.57 -14.16
C ILE A 100 26.41 -19.03 -15.24
N ASP A 101 26.89 -19.92 -16.12
CA ASP A 101 27.70 -19.55 -17.29
C ASP A 101 26.94 -18.55 -18.16
N THR A 102 27.23 -17.26 -17.96
CA THR A 102 26.52 -16.13 -18.57
C THR A 102 27.41 -15.48 -19.60
N LYS A 103 26.92 -15.36 -20.85
CA LYS A 103 27.64 -14.66 -21.91
C LYS A 103 27.22 -13.20 -21.91
N GLU A 104 28.17 -12.28 -21.72
CA GLU A 104 27.92 -10.86 -21.79
C GLU A 104 28.00 -10.35 -23.23
N SER A 105 26.98 -9.61 -23.66
CA SER A 105 27.00 -8.87 -24.93
C SER A 105 26.86 -7.37 -24.65
N ILE A 106 27.75 -6.57 -25.26
CA ILE A 106 27.71 -5.11 -25.16
C ILE A 106 26.98 -4.60 -26.39
N VAL A 107 25.78 -4.03 -26.18
CA VAL A 107 25.01 -3.37 -27.24
C VAL A 107 25.15 -1.87 -27.09
N VAL A 108 25.57 -1.20 -28.16
CA VAL A 108 25.63 0.27 -28.21
C VAL A 108 24.28 0.77 -28.72
N GLY A 109 23.52 1.46 -27.87
CA GLY A 109 22.28 2.11 -28.28
C GLY A 109 22.53 3.33 -29.17
N GLU A 110 21.52 3.77 -29.95
CA GLU A 110 21.60 4.96 -30.81
C GLU A 110 22.05 6.24 -30.05
N ASP A 111 21.75 6.31 -28.75
CA ASP A 111 22.12 7.43 -27.87
C ASP A 111 23.59 7.41 -27.42
N GLY A 112 24.41 6.46 -27.91
CA GLY A 112 25.81 6.26 -27.53
C GLY A 112 26.01 5.61 -26.17
N LYS A 113 24.92 5.24 -25.47
CA LYS A 113 24.97 4.53 -24.18
C LYS A 113 25.23 3.04 -24.43
N GLN A 114 26.22 2.50 -23.73
CA GLN A 114 26.50 1.06 -23.72
C GLN A 114 25.57 0.37 -22.73
N MET A 115 24.85 -0.66 -23.17
CA MET A 115 24.08 -1.54 -22.30
C MET A 115 24.70 -2.94 -22.33
N THR A 116 24.93 -3.51 -21.16
CA THR A 116 25.43 -4.88 -20.97
C THR A 116 24.26 -5.83 -20.79
N ILE A 117 24.06 -6.76 -21.72
CA ILE A 117 23.03 -7.80 -21.64
C ILE A 117 23.70 -9.11 -21.20
N LYS A 118 23.24 -9.68 -20.08
CA LYS A 118 23.68 -11.00 -19.61
C LYS A 118 22.80 -12.09 -20.23
N HIS A 119 23.37 -12.92 -21.11
CA HIS A 119 22.68 -14.09 -21.68
C HIS A 119 22.88 -15.30 -20.77
N VAL A 120 21.78 -15.82 -20.22
CA VAL A 120 21.77 -17.09 -19.49
C VAL A 120 21.85 -18.26 -20.48
N LEU A 121 22.71 -19.26 -20.20
CA LEU A 121 22.75 -20.50 -20.96
C LEU A 121 21.46 -21.31 -20.73
N VAL A 122 20.56 -21.32 -21.71
CA VAL A 122 19.32 -22.10 -21.68
C VAL A 122 19.53 -23.37 -22.52
N PRO A 123 19.31 -24.59 -21.98
CA PRO A 123 19.40 -25.84 -22.74
C PRO A 123 18.50 -25.83 -23.97
N SER A 124 18.95 -26.46 -25.05
CA SER A 124 18.14 -26.56 -26.26
C SER A 124 17.00 -27.57 -26.09
N GLN A 125 15.99 -27.49 -26.95
CA GLN A 125 14.83 -28.39 -26.90
C GLN A 125 15.23 -29.87 -27.00
N SER A 126 16.23 -30.19 -27.83
CA SER A 126 16.80 -31.53 -27.98
C SER A 126 17.36 -32.06 -26.66
N ASP A 127 18.13 -31.24 -25.96
CA ASP A 127 18.78 -31.61 -24.69
C ASP A 127 17.75 -31.92 -23.61
N ILE A 128 16.64 -31.16 -23.61
CA ILE A 128 15.52 -31.36 -22.70
C ILE A 128 14.81 -32.68 -22.99
N GLU A 129 14.57 -33.00 -24.27
CA GLU A 129 13.93 -34.24 -24.69
C GLU A 129 14.76 -35.46 -24.27
N GLU A 130 16.07 -35.43 -24.51
CA GLU A 130 17.00 -36.49 -24.09
C GLU A 130 17.01 -36.65 -22.56
N MET A 131 17.13 -35.56 -21.80
CA MET A 131 17.04 -35.61 -20.33
C MET A 131 15.73 -36.23 -19.84
N ILE A 132 14.60 -35.91 -20.46
CA ILE A 132 13.29 -36.46 -20.11
C ILE A 132 13.25 -37.96 -20.40
N ILE A 133 13.77 -38.40 -21.55
CA ILE A 133 13.84 -39.82 -21.92
C ILE A 133 14.70 -40.58 -20.92
N GLU A 134 15.88 -40.07 -20.57
CA GLU A 134 16.77 -40.69 -19.58
C GLU A 134 16.14 -40.80 -18.20
N ARG A 135 15.50 -39.73 -17.73
CA ARG A 135 14.79 -39.72 -16.45
C ARG A 135 13.68 -40.76 -16.41
N LYS A 136 12.85 -40.81 -17.46
CA LYS A 136 11.79 -41.82 -17.59
C LYS A 136 12.36 -43.24 -17.64
N LYS A 137 13.48 -43.44 -18.33
CA LYS A 137 14.17 -44.74 -18.38
C LYS A 137 14.66 -45.16 -17.00
N LYS A 138 15.27 -44.25 -16.22
CA LYS A 138 15.72 -44.53 -14.84
C LYS A 138 14.55 -44.85 -13.92
N GLU A 139 13.48 -44.05 -13.93
CA GLU A 139 12.27 -44.30 -13.15
C GLU A 139 11.61 -45.64 -13.51
N LEU A 140 11.60 -46.00 -14.79
CA LEU A 140 11.11 -47.30 -15.25
C LEU A 140 11.98 -48.43 -14.69
N MET A 141 13.31 -48.32 -14.81
CA MET A 141 14.25 -49.32 -14.30
C MET A 141 14.12 -49.49 -12.78
N GLU A 142 14.00 -48.40 -12.02
CA GLU A 142 13.80 -48.42 -10.57
C GLU A 142 12.50 -49.13 -10.18
N LYS A 143 11.39 -48.85 -10.90
CA LYS A 143 10.11 -49.52 -10.69
C LYS A 143 10.13 -51.03 -10.96
N TYR A 144 11.00 -51.51 -11.85
CA TYR A 144 11.10 -52.93 -12.21
C TYR A 144 12.26 -53.66 -11.53
N LEU A 145 13.18 -52.94 -10.88
CA LEU A 145 14.29 -53.50 -10.10
C LEU A 145 13.98 -53.61 -8.60
N GLN A 146 12.84 -53.07 -8.14
CA GLN A 146 12.33 -53.18 -6.77
C GLN A 146 11.44 -54.41 -6.58
#